data_AF-V5ZAQ4-F1
#
_entry.id   AF-V5ZAQ4-F1
#
_cell.length_a   1.000
_cell.length_b   1.000
_cell.length_c   1.000
_cell.angle_alpha   90.00
_cell.angle_beta   90.00
_cell.angle_gamma   90.00
#
_symmetry.space_group_name_H-M   'P 1'
#
loop_
_entity.id
_entity.type
_entity.pdbx_description
1 polymer ?
#
loop_
_entity_poly.entity_id
_entity_poly.type
_entity_poly.pdbx_seq_one_letter_code
_entity_poly.pdbx_strand_id
1 'polypeptide(L)'
;MKGQDILLLLKLVSLQRQEKHLNDAEKLRPRPELWRDWDITEEEALKQKGIIEFSEIGAYRESLYTVRSLEKTTGISKTQIAESVKRCTDIGLAKKDRKYGVPRTNKKSLLEFVIYGIKYVFPARMGELTRGIATSFSAPVLNEKLFSSGELIAVWPDERAKSKGLKVIPLFHSVPYAVRQDGDLYAMLALVDAIRLGNQREAGLAANMLKNMFTEI
;
A
#
# COMPACT_ATOMS: atom_id res chain seq x y z
N MET A 1 -14.12 9.36 7.30
CA MET A 1 -12.95 8.64 6.75
C MET A 1 -11.84 9.65 6.50
N LYS A 2 -10.60 9.36 6.86
CA LYS A 2 -9.42 10.19 6.55
C LYS A 2 -8.45 9.41 5.67
N GLY A 3 -7.52 10.10 5.04
CA GLY A 3 -6.51 9.51 4.16
C GLY A 3 -5.66 8.42 4.83
N GLN A 4 -5.25 8.67 6.08
CA GLN A 4 -4.49 7.70 6.85
C GLN A 4 -5.27 6.41 7.16
N ASP A 5 -6.62 6.46 7.18
CA ASP A 5 -7.45 5.28 7.41
C ASP A 5 -7.26 4.28 6.27
N ILE A 6 -7.25 4.77 5.02
CA ILE A 6 -7.07 3.93 3.83
C ILE A 6 -5.64 3.37 3.77
N LEU A 7 -4.63 4.20 4.03
CA LEU A 7 -3.24 3.76 4.11
C LEU A 7 -3.06 2.65 5.14
N LEU A 8 -3.62 2.82 6.34
CA LEU A 8 -3.54 1.83 7.41
C LEU A 8 -4.25 0.53 7.03
N LEU A 9 -5.47 0.60 6.48
CA LEU A 9 -6.22 -0.59 6.10
C LEU A 9 -5.50 -1.39 5.00
N LEU A 10 -4.93 -0.72 3.99
CA LEU A 10 -4.13 -1.39 2.95
C LEU A 10 -2.83 -1.95 3.52
N LYS A 11 -2.20 -1.27 4.49
CA LYS A 11 -1.03 -1.81 5.20
C LYS A 11 -1.37 -3.11 5.92
N LEU A 12 -2.51 -3.19 6.60
CA LEU A 12 -2.96 -4.41 7.27
C LEU A 12 -3.22 -5.55 6.28
N VAL A 13 -3.73 -5.24 5.08
CA VAL A 13 -3.89 -6.23 3.99
C VAL A 13 -2.52 -6.72 3.50
N SER A 14 -1.57 -5.81 3.30
CA SER A 14 -0.20 -6.17 2.90
C SER A 14 0.47 -7.09 3.93
N LEU A 15 0.42 -6.74 5.22
CA LEU A 15 0.98 -7.58 6.28
C LEU A 15 0.32 -8.97 6.31
N GLN A 16 -0.99 -9.06 6.09
CA GLN A 16 -1.68 -10.34 6.02
C GLN A 16 -1.24 -11.19 4.82
N ARG A 17 -0.95 -10.55 3.67
CA ARG A 17 -0.41 -11.24 2.48
C ARG A 17 1.01 -11.75 2.74
N GLN A 18 1.85 -10.94 3.37
CA GLN A 18 3.20 -11.34 3.77
C GLN A 18 3.21 -12.51 4.78
N GLU A 19 2.25 -12.57 5.71
CA GLU A 19 2.09 -13.74 6.60
C GLU A 19 1.86 -15.04 5.81
N LYS A 20 1.00 -14.99 4.79
CA LYS A 20 0.71 -16.15 3.96
C LYS A 20 1.96 -16.58 3.19
N HIS A 21 2.67 -15.64 2.60
CA HIS A 21 3.93 -15.91 1.93
C HIS A 21 4.99 -16.48 2.87
N LEU A 22 5.03 -16.11 4.15
CA LEU A 22 5.93 -16.75 5.13
C LEU A 22 5.53 -18.19 5.45
N ASN A 23 4.23 -18.48 5.55
CA ASN A 23 3.74 -19.86 5.66
C ASN A 23 4.09 -20.70 4.42
N ASP A 24 4.06 -20.09 3.22
CA ASP A 24 4.37 -20.75 1.96
C ASP A 24 5.89 -20.84 1.70
N ALA A 25 6.68 -19.87 2.19
CA ALA A 25 8.14 -19.80 2.02
C ALA A 25 8.91 -20.75 2.95
N GLU A 26 8.30 -21.23 4.04
CA GLU A 26 8.76 -22.44 4.72
C GLU A 26 8.81 -23.66 3.77
N LYS A 27 8.13 -23.61 2.61
CA LYS A 27 8.13 -24.67 1.60
C LYS A 27 8.90 -24.35 0.32
N LEU A 28 9.27 -23.10 0.00
CA LEU A 28 10.15 -22.75 -1.15
C LEU A 28 10.77 -21.34 -0.99
N ARG A 29 12.08 -21.20 -1.26
CA ARG A 29 12.80 -19.90 -1.38
C ARG A 29 12.94 -19.47 -2.86
N PRO A 30 13.44 -18.24 -3.16
CA PRO A 30 12.79 -16.95 -2.96
C PRO A 30 12.76 -16.11 -4.29
N ARG A 31 12.29 -14.86 -4.19
CA ARG A 31 12.72 -13.63 -4.94
C ARG A 31 11.97 -13.22 -6.23
N PRO A 32 12.19 -11.98 -6.80
CA PRO A 32 13.26 -10.96 -6.54
C PRO A 32 12.76 -9.50 -6.29
N GLU A 33 13.51 -8.63 -5.60
CA GLU A 33 14.44 -7.66 -6.22
C GLU A 33 14.03 -7.20 -7.63
N LEU A 34 12.92 -6.49 -7.82
CA LEU A 34 12.64 -5.94 -9.16
C LEU A 34 11.75 -4.72 -9.19
N TRP A 35 11.82 -3.85 -8.17
CA TRP A 35 11.11 -2.59 -8.23
C TRP A 35 11.67 -1.53 -7.27
N ARG A 36 12.82 -0.96 -7.64
CA ARG A 36 13.48 0.11 -6.86
C ARG A 36 13.81 1.27 -7.79
N ASP A 37 12.97 2.31 -7.75
CA ASP A 37 13.16 3.56 -8.50
C ASP A 37 13.67 4.72 -7.61
N TRP A 38 14.33 4.38 -6.50
CA TRP A 38 14.90 5.32 -5.52
C TRP A 38 16.21 4.77 -4.95
N ASP A 39 17.13 5.69 -4.61
CA ASP A 39 18.38 5.35 -3.94
C ASP A 39 18.10 5.01 -2.46
N ILE A 40 18.78 3.98 -1.96
CA ILE A 40 18.64 3.50 -0.58
C ILE A 40 19.87 3.94 0.19
N THR A 41 19.65 4.64 1.30
CA THR A 41 20.75 4.96 2.22
C THR A 41 21.23 3.70 2.94
N GLU A 42 22.52 3.59 3.28
CA GLU A 42 23.06 2.43 4.01
C GLU A 42 22.30 2.16 5.32
N GLU A 43 21.82 3.21 5.99
CA GLU A 43 20.96 3.09 7.17
C GLU A 43 19.59 2.45 6.89
N GLU A 44 18.96 2.74 5.75
CA GLU A 44 17.68 2.14 5.34
C GLU A 44 17.86 0.67 4.96
N ALA A 45 18.98 0.32 4.32
CA ALA A 45 19.32 -1.06 4.02
C ALA A 45 19.55 -1.90 5.30
N LEU A 46 20.27 -1.34 6.28
CA LEU A 46 20.45 -1.97 7.60
C LEU A 46 19.13 -2.07 8.38
N LYS A 47 18.31 -1.02 8.39
CA LYS A 47 16.98 -1.04 9.04
C LYS A 47 16.07 -2.07 8.37
N GLN A 48 16.11 -2.21 7.05
CA GLN A 48 15.29 -3.17 6.31
C GLN A 48 15.71 -4.62 6.59
N LYS A 49 17.03 -4.89 6.69
CA LYS A 49 17.56 -6.20 7.12
C LYS A 49 17.19 -6.53 8.57
N GLY A 50 17.31 -5.58 9.49
CA GLY A 50 16.96 -5.78 10.90
C GLY A 50 15.45 -5.83 11.22
N ILE A 51 14.58 -5.63 10.23
CA ILE A 51 13.11 -5.75 10.39
C ILE A 51 12.63 -7.17 10.06
N ILE A 52 13.41 -8.02 9.37
CA ILE A 52 12.91 -9.30 8.82
C ILE A 52 13.91 -10.44 9.04
N GLU A 53 14.16 -10.78 10.30
CA GLU A 53 14.64 -12.10 10.71
C GLU A 53 13.65 -12.67 11.72
N PHE A 54 12.55 -13.26 11.23
CA PHE A 54 11.58 -13.96 12.09
C PHE A 54 11.55 -15.43 11.71
N SER A 55 11.97 -16.29 12.63
CA SER A 55 11.92 -17.75 12.48
C SER A 55 10.54 -18.34 12.79
N GLU A 56 9.61 -17.57 13.38
CA GLU A 56 8.27 -18.03 13.75
C GLU A 56 7.18 -16.98 13.41
N ILE A 57 6.10 -17.43 12.78
CA ILE A 57 4.94 -16.59 12.39
C ILE A 57 4.22 -15.96 13.60
N GLY A 58 4.32 -16.58 14.78
CA GLY A 58 3.82 -16.01 16.03
C GLY A 58 4.54 -14.70 16.39
N ALA A 59 5.88 -14.75 16.45
CA ALA A 59 6.72 -13.57 16.68
C ALA A 59 6.58 -12.50 15.58
N TYR A 60 6.34 -12.92 14.32
CA TYR A 60 6.04 -12.01 13.21
C TYR A 60 4.76 -11.20 13.47
N ARG A 61 3.69 -11.83 13.98
CA ARG A 61 2.43 -11.13 14.30
C ARG A 61 2.56 -10.19 15.49
N GLU A 62 3.22 -10.66 16.54
CA GLU A 62 3.40 -9.89 17.79
C GLU A 62 4.27 -8.66 17.61
N SER A 63 5.19 -8.67 16.64
CA SER A 63 6.05 -7.53 16.35
C SER A 63 5.41 -6.54 15.36
N LEU A 64 4.85 -7.01 14.24
CA LEU A 64 4.52 -6.14 13.12
C LEU A 64 3.17 -5.41 13.22
N TYR A 65 2.20 -5.97 13.93
CA TYR A 65 0.87 -5.35 14.11
C TYR A 65 0.82 -4.39 15.29
N THR A 66 1.92 -4.20 16.00
CA THR A 66 2.01 -3.21 17.08
C THR A 66 1.86 -1.81 16.52
N VAL A 67 1.28 -0.90 17.32
CA VAL A 67 1.17 0.52 16.96
C VAL A 67 2.55 1.11 16.63
N ARG A 68 3.60 0.69 17.35
CA ARG A 68 4.98 1.13 17.11
C ARG A 68 5.50 0.65 15.75
N SER A 69 5.26 -0.60 15.38
CA SER A 69 5.67 -1.12 14.08
C SER A 69 4.88 -0.48 12.93
N LEU A 70 3.57 -0.32 13.11
CA LEU A 70 2.73 0.36 12.14
C LEU A 70 3.17 1.82 11.93
N GLU A 71 3.53 2.54 13.00
CA GLU A 71 4.11 3.88 12.90
C GLU A 71 5.41 3.87 12.10
N LYS A 72 6.34 2.97 12.45
CA LYS A 72 7.63 2.85 11.76
C LYS A 72 7.47 2.57 10.26
N THR A 73 6.55 1.69 9.90
CA THR A 73 6.37 1.22 8.51
C THR A 73 5.44 2.09 7.66
N THR A 74 4.55 2.87 8.27
CA THR A 74 3.61 3.74 7.53
C THR A 74 3.93 5.22 7.64
N GLY A 75 4.68 5.64 8.67
CA GLY A 75 4.90 7.05 9.00
C GLY A 75 3.68 7.74 9.61
N ILE A 76 2.61 7.00 9.93
CA ILE A 76 1.44 7.53 10.65
C ILE A 76 1.77 7.55 12.15
N SER A 77 1.47 8.65 12.84
CA SER A 77 1.72 8.74 14.28
C SER A 77 0.92 7.71 15.09
N LYS A 78 1.43 7.30 16.26
CA LYS A 78 0.74 6.34 17.15
C LYS A 78 -0.70 6.75 17.46
N THR A 79 -0.94 8.02 17.76
CA THR A 79 -2.27 8.55 18.06
C THR A 79 -3.20 8.44 16.87
N GLN A 80 -2.73 8.81 15.67
CA GLN A 80 -3.52 8.67 14.44
C GLN A 80 -3.82 7.21 14.13
N ILE A 81 -2.87 6.28 14.35
CA ILE A 81 -3.10 4.84 14.17
C ILE A 81 -4.21 4.36 15.11
N ALA A 82 -4.12 4.67 16.41
CA ALA A 82 -5.12 4.25 17.38
C ALA A 82 -6.52 4.76 17.03
N GLU A 83 -6.63 6.04 16.65
CA GLU A 83 -7.90 6.61 16.20
C GLU A 83 -8.39 6.01 14.88
N SER A 84 -7.49 5.74 13.92
CA SER A 84 -7.82 5.12 12.65
C SER A 84 -8.36 3.70 12.86
N VAL A 85 -7.72 2.88 13.70
CA VAL A 85 -8.22 1.55 14.06
C VAL A 85 -9.62 1.66 14.67
N LYS A 86 -9.81 2.55 15.65
CA LYS A 86 -11.12 2.77 16.28
C LYS A 86 -12.18 3.14 15.24
N ARG A 87 -11.94 4.20 14.46
CA ARG A 87 -12.88 4.66 13.42
C ARG A 87 -13.22 3.57 12.41
N CYS A 88 -12.21 2.83 11.93
CA CYS A 88 -12.41 1.77 10.95
C CYS A 88 -13.16 0.57 11.55
N THR A 89 -12.98 0.28 12.83
CA THR A 89 -13.75 -0.76 13.52
C THR A 89 -15.20 -0.35 13.72
N ASP A 90 -15.45 0.90 14.13
CA ASP A 90 -16.80 1.41 14.36
C ASP A 90 -17.69 1.34 13.10
N ILE A 91 -17.09 1.50 11.91
CA ILE A 91 -17.79 1.44 10.61
C ILE A 91 -17.64 0.08 9.89
N GLY A 92 -17.06 -0.93 10.55
CA GLY A 92 -16.95 -2.29 10.00
C GLY A 92 -15.89 -2.50 8.89
N LEU A 93 -14.99 -1.54 8.67
CA LEU A 93 -13.85 -1.67 7.75
C LEU A 93 -12.64 -2.39 8.37
N ALA A 94 -12.54 -2.43 9.70
CA ALA A 94 -11.55 -3.20 10.43
C ALA A 94 -12.20 -4.06 11.51
N LYS A 95 -11.59 -5.18 11.85
CA LYS A 95 -12.01 -6.05 12.96
C LYS A 95 -10.79 -6.60 13.69
N LYS A 96 -10.95 -6.90 14.97
CA LYS A 96 -9.96 -7.68 15.70
C LYS A 96 -10.09 -9.14 15.31
N ASP A 97 -9.01 -9.75 14.86
CA ASP A 97 -8.98 -11.17 14.53
C ASP A 97 -9.21 -12.01 15.80
N ARG A 98 -10.10 -13.00 15.72
CA ARG A 98 -10.44 -13.84 16.89
C ARG A 98 -9.34 -14.84 17.23
N LYS A 99 -8.56 -15.27 16.25
CA LYS A 99 -7.54 -16.33 16.43
C LYS A 99 -6.24 -15.75 16.98
N TYR A 100 -5.83 -14.59 16.48
CA TYR A 100 -4.52 -14.00 16.79
C TYR A 100 -4.60 -12.65 17.51
N GLY A 101 -5.79 -12.07 17.69
CA GLY A 101 -5.97 -10.82 18.44
C GLY A 101 -5.43 -9.56 17.74
N VAL A 102 -4.98 -9.65 16.48
CA VAL A 102 -4.43 -8.54 15.70
C VAL A 102 -5.51 -7.84 14.87
N PRO A 103 -5.34 -6.54 14.53
CA PRO A 103 -6.26 -5.86 13.62
C PRO A 103 -6.20 -6.46 12.21
N ARG A 104 -7.38 -6.62 11.60
CA ARG A 104 -7.57 -7.10 10.23
C ARG A 104 -8.55 -6.21 9.49
N THR A 105 -8.22 -5.91 8.24
CA THR A 105 -9.11 -5.21 7.33
C THR A 105 -10.25 -6.12 6.87
N ASN A 106 -11.47 -5.60 6.85
CA ASN A 106 -12.58 -6.22 6.16
C ASN A 106 -12.39 -6.01 4.66
N LYS A 107 -11.71 -6.97 4.02
CA LYS A 107 -11.32 -6.92 2.60
C LYS A 107 -12.51 -6.64 1.67
N LYS A 108 -13.67 -7.27 1.91
CA LYS A 108 -14.86 -7.10 1.08
C LYS A 108 -15.38 -5.66 1.13
N SER A 109 -15.57 -5.12 2.34
CA SER A 109 -16.08 -3.76 2.53
C SER A 109 -15.08 -2.69 2.09
N LEU A 110 -13.78 -2.90 2.31
CA LEU A 110 -12.76 -1.99 1.78
C LEU A 110 -12.76 -1.99 0.25
N LEU A 111 -12.82 -3.17 -0.38
CA LEU A 111 -12.84 -3.28 -1.84
C LEU A 111 -14.06 -2.57 -2.43
N GLU A 112 -15.25 -2.78 -1.86
CA GLU A 112 -16.47 -2.08 -2.26
C GLU A 112 -16.31 -0.55 -2.15
N PHE A 113 -15.79 -0.06 -1.02
CA PHE A 113 -15.51 1.36 -0.84
C PHE A 113 -14.48 1.90 -1.84
N VAL A 114 -13.41 1.15 -2.10
CA VAL A 114 -12.37 1.56 -3.06
C VAL A 114 -12.92 1.62 -4.48
N ILE A 115 -13.71 0.63 -4.90
CA ILE A 115 -14.23 0.58 -6.27
C ILE A 115 -15.27 1.67 -6.51
N TYR A 116 -16.19 1.90 -5.57
CA TYR A 116 -17.35 2.75 -5.80
C TYR A 116 -17.29 4.12 -5.12
N GLY A 117 -16.57 4.26 -4.00
CA GLY A 117 -16.60 5.44 -3.14
C GLY A 117 -15.35 6.32 -3.23
N ILE A 118 -14.15 5.73 -3.38
CA ILE A 118 -12.90 6.44 -3.09
C ILE A 118 -12.66 7.66 -3.98
N LYS A 119 -13.06 7.61 -5.25
CA LYS A 119 -12.89 8.72 -6.20
C LYS A 119 -13.70 9.96 -5.83
N TYR A 120 -14.80 9.79 -5.08
CA TYR A 120 -15.66 10.87 -4.63
C TYR A 120 -15.21 11.45 -3.28
N VAL A 121 -14.72 10.59 -2.38
CA VAL A 121 -14.26 11.01 -1.05
C VAL A 121 -12.85 11.59 -1.09
N PHE A 122 -12.00 11.05 -1.96
CA PHE A 122 -10.61 11.48 -2.14
C PHE A 122 -10.35 11.73 -3.63
N PRO A 123 -10.90 12.78 -4.24
CA PRO A 123 -10.67 13.06 -5.65
C PRO A 123 -9.16 13.23 -5.93
N ALA A 124 -8.70 12.67 -7.03
CA ALA A 124 -7.33 12.83 -7.53
C ALA A 124 -7.36 13.60 -8.85
N ARG A 125 -6.33 14.41 -9.10
CA ARG A 125 -6.10 15.10 -10.36
C ARG A 125 -4.62 15.12 -10.65
N MET A 126 -4.27 15.11 -11.93
CA MET A 126 -2.90 15.36 -12.37
C MET A 126 -2.62 16.86 -12.26
N GLY A 127 -1.56 17.20 -11.53
CA GLY A 127 -1.12 18.58 -11.28
C GLY A 127 0.15 18.95 -12.06
N GLU A 128 0.97 19.79 -11.46
CA GLU A 128 2.23 20.26 -12.02
C GLU A 128 3.27 19.13 -12.22
N LEU A 129 4.20 19.34 -13.16
CA LEU A 129 5.33 18.44 -13.37
C LEU A 129 6.26 18.49 -12.16
N THR A 130 6.55 17.34 -11.57
CA THR A 130 7.39 17.21 -10.39
C THR A 130 8.19 15.92 -10.41
N ARG A 131 9.16 15.83 -9.49
CA ARG A 131 9.91 14.60 -9.21
C ARG A 131 9.11 13.75 -8.24
N GLY A 132 9.00 12.45 -8.49
CA GLY A 132 8.18 11.61 -7.63
C GLY A 132 8.18 10.14 -7.99
N ILE A 133 7.62 9.34 -7.08
CA ILE A 133 7.44 7.90 -7.25
C ILE A 133 6.25 7.68 -8.19
N ALA A 134 6.46 6.95 -9.27
CA ALA A 134 5.38 6.61 -10.20
C ALA A 134 4.18 5.95 -9.50
N THR A 135 2.97 6.28 -9.93
CA THR A 135 1.70 5.75 -9.39
C THR A 135 0.70 5.50 -10.53
N SER A 136 -0.50 5.01 -10.21
CA SER A 136 -1.55 4.72 -11.19
C SER A 136 -1.06 3.74 -12.26
N PHE A 137 -1.55 3.86 -13.50
CA PHE A 137 -1.11 3.06 -14.64
C PHE A 137 0.37 3.23 -14.98
N SER A 138 1.01 4.29 -14.49
CA SER A 138 2.44 4.53 -14.68
C SER A 138 3.32 3.82 -13.67
N ALA A 139 2.75 3.12 -12.68
CA ALA A 139 3.50 2.36 -11.69
C ALA A 139 4.18 1.15 -12.32
N PRO A 140 5.53 1.05 -12.38
CA PRO A 140 6.12 -0.11 -13.03
C PRO A 140 5.85 -1.49 -12.41
N VAL A 141 5.35 -1.60 -11.16
CA VAL A 141 4.83 -2.89 -10.63
C VAL A 141 3.57 -3.35 -11.39
N LEU A 142 2.94 -2.44 -12.13
CA LEU A 142 1.77 -2.67 -12.95
C LEU A 142 2.03 -2.55 -14.47
N ASN A 143 3.19 -1.99 -14.90
CA ASN A 143 3.49 -1.69 -16.31
C ASN A 143 3.45 -2.92 -17.23
N GLU A 144 3.84 -4.11 -16.77
CA GLU A 144 3.81 -5.31 -17.62
C GLU A 144 2.38 -5.73 -18.00
N LYS A 145 1.36 -5.21 -17.31
CA LYS A 145 -0.05 -5.55 -17.51
C LYS A 145 -0.88 -4.36 -18.01
N LEU A 146 -0.31 -3.15 -18.03
CA LEU A 146 -1.00 -1.89 -18.25
C LEU A 146 -0.21 -1.02 -19.25
N PHE A 147 -0.52 -1.12 -20.55
CA PHE A 147 -0.01 -0.16 -21.51
C PHE A 147 -0.69 1.19 -21.30
N SER A 148 0.05 2.19 -20.83
CA SER A 148 -0.39 3.59 -20.88
C SER A 148 -0.04 4.18 -22.25
N SER A 149 -1.01 4.78 -22.93
CA SER A 149 -0.81 5.46 -24.23
C SER A 149 -0.39 6.93 -24.09
N GLY A 150 -0.01 7.40 -22.89
CA GLY A 150 0.34 8.81 -22.63
C GLY A 150 1.83 9.03 -22.34
N GLU A 151 2.40 10.12 -22.86
CA GLU A 151 3.80 10.52 -22.64
C GLU A 151 4.10 10.97 -21.19
N LEU A 152 3.09 11.33 -20.40
CA LEU A 152 3.27 11.90 -19.06
C LEU A 152 2.79 10.93 -17.97
N ILE A 153 3.73 10.50 -17.13
CA ILE A 153 3.48 9.58 -16.02
C ILE A 153 2.89 10.29 -14.80
N ALA A 154 2.02 9.60 -14.05
CA ALA A 154 1.54 10.08 -12.76
C ALA A 154 2.56 9.76 -11.66
N VAL A 155 2.85 10.71 -10.77
CA VAL A 155 3.81 10.52 -9.67
C VAL A 155 3.29 11.07 -8.33
N TRP A 156 3.60 10.39 -7.23
CA TRP A 156 3.54 10.98 -5.90
C TRP A 156 4.81 11.82 -5.66
N PRO A 157 4.69 13.11 -5.32
CA PRO A 157 5.85 13.96 -5.08
C PRO A 157 6.81 13.36 -4.06
N ASP A 158 8.07 13.23 -4.47
CA ASP A 158 9.14 12.75 -3.61
C ASP A 158 10.49 13.18 -4.18
N GLU A 159 11.27 13.91 -3.37
CA GLU A 159 12.55 14.49 -3.78
C GLU A 159 13.62 13.45 -4.10
N ARG A 160 13.51 12.23 -3.54
CA ARG A 160 14.48 11.13 -3.70
C ARG A 160 14.13 10.19 -4.87
N ALA A 161 12.95 10.29 -5.47
CA ALA A 161 12.53 9.41 -6.58
C ALA A 161 13.24 9.76 -7.89
N LYS A 162 13.59 8.83 -8.77
CA LYS A 162 14.31 9.17 -10.02
C LYS A 162 13.39 9.66 -11.15
N SER A 163 12.13 9.25 -11.14
CA SER A 163 11.15 9.60 -12.18
C SER A 163 10.61 11.03 -12.03
N LYS A 164 10.15 11.58 -13.17
CA LYS A 164 9.47 12.88 -13.27
C LYS A 164 8.12 12.69 -13.96
N GLY A 165 7.10 13.35 -13.45
CA GLY A 165 5.74 13.20 -13.95
C GLY A 165 4.78 14.22 -13.37
N LEU A 166 3.51 14.08 -13.72
CA LEU A 166 2.46 14.94 -13.20
C LEU A 166 2.12 14.54 -11.77
N LYS A 167 2.13 15.52 -10.88
CA LYS A 167 1.85 15.34 -9.47
C LYS A 167 0.46 14.77 -9.25
N VAL A 168 0.39 13.75 -8.40
CA VAL A 168 -0.84 13.25 -7.79
C VAL A 168 -0.71 13.39 -6.29
N ILE A 169 -1.68 14.03 -5.65
CA ILE A 169 -1.72 14.12 -4.19
C ILE A 169 -1.99 12.72 -3.62
N PRO A 170 -1.06 12.14 -2.82
CA PRO A 170 -1.29 10.84 -2.23
C PRO A 170 -2.46 10.88 -1.25
N LEU A 171 -3.09 9.73 -0.98
CA LEU A 171 -4.17 9.64 0.01
C LEU A 171 -3.74 10.17 1.39
N PHE A 172 -2.47 10.01 1.73
CA PHE A 172 -1.89 10.56 2.96
C PHE A 172 -0.44 10.96 2.72
N HIS A 173 0.05 11.99 3.40
CA HIS A 173 1.37 12.57 3.12
C HIS A 173 2.54 11.60 3.30
N SER A 174 2.40 10.56 4.13
CA SER A 174 3.45 9.55 4.35
C SER A 174 3.42 8.38 3.36
N VAL A 175 2.53 8.38 2.37
CA VAL A 175 2.47 7.32 1.34
C VAL A 175 3.82 7.11 0.64
N PRO A 176 4.53 8.14 0.12
CA PRO A 176 5.84 7.93 -0.52
C PRO A 176 6.86 7.25 0.41
N TYR A 177 6.82 7.54 1.71
CA TYR A 177 7.65 6.89 2.70
C TYR A 177 7.25 5.42 2.94
N ALA A 178 5.95 5.14 3.06
CA ALA A 178 5.43 3.81 3.38
C ALA A 178 5.67 2.81 2.25
N VAL A 179 5.46 3.22 0.99
CA VAL A 179 5.55 2.34 -0.18
C VAL A 179 6.97 1.89 -0.49
N ARG A 180 7.99 2.66 -0.06
CA ARG A 180 9.40 2.27 -0.22
C ARG A 180 9.77 1.00 0.54
N GLN A 181 9.02 0.70 1.60
CA GLN A 181 9.29 -0.40 2.50
C GLN A 181 8.47 -1.64 2.16
N ASP A 182 7.47 -1.51 1.28
CA ASP A 182 6.40 -2.49 1.13
C ASP A 182 5.85 -2.48 -0.30
N GLY A 183 6.28 -3.45 -1.11
CA GLY A 183 5.91 -3.58 -2.52
C GLY A 183 4.44 -3.96 -2.74
N ASP A 184 3.85 -4.76 -1.84
CA ASP A 184 2.42 -5.09 -1.91
C ASP A 184 1.56 -3.85 -1.61
N LEU A 185 1.95 -3.08 -0.59
CA LEU A 185 1.31 -1.80 -0.27
C LEU A 185 1.42 -0.81 -1.42
N TYR A 186 2.61 -0.72 -2.04
CA TYR A 186 2.83 0.09 -3.21
C TYR A 186 1.87 -0.26 -4.34
N ALA A 187 1.80 -1.54 -4.72
CA ALA A 187 0.95 -1.99 -5.82
C ALA A 187 -0.54 -1.70 -5.54
N MET A 188 -1.01 -1.95 -4.32
CA MET A 188 -2.40 -1.64 -3.94
C MET A 188 -2.70 -0.15 -4.00
N LEU A 189 -1.80 0.73 -3.50
CA LEU A 189 -2.01 2.18 -3.55
C LEU A 189 -1.94 2.73 -4.97
N ALA A 190 -1.05 2.19 -5.82
CA ALA A 190 -1.00 2.54 -7.23
C ALA A 190 -2.31 2.16 -7.95
N LEU A 191 -2.86 0.96 -7.68
CA LEU A 191 -4.17 0.55 -8.21
C LEU A 191 -5.32 1.43 -7.70
N VAL A 192 -5.25 1.89 -6.45
CA VAL A 192 -6.24 2.84 -5.92
C VAL A 192 -6.18 4.16 -6.68
N ASP A 193 -4.99 4.69 -6.98
CA ASP A 193 -4.87 5.89 -7.81
C ASP A 193 -5.31 5.66 -9.26
N ALA A 194 -5.10 4.45 -9.79
CA ALA A 194 -5.61 4.03 -11.09
C ALA A 194 -7.15 4.07 -11.14
N ILE A 195 -7.83 3.70 -10.05
CA ILE A 195 -9.29 3.83 -9.90
C ILE A 195 -9.73 5.30 -9.74
N ARG A 196 -8.93 6.12 -9.03
CA ARG A 196 -9.24 7.54 -8.78
C ARG A 196 -9.07 8.42 -10.04
N LEU A 197 -8.08 8.11 -10.88
CA LEU A 197 -7.68 8.92 -12.04
C LEU A 197 -8.14 8.37 -13.38
N GLY A 198 -8.26 7.04 -13.50
CA GLY A 198 -8.49 6.38 -14.78
C GLY A 198 -9.88 6.59 -15.35
N ASN A 199 -10.00 6.45 -16.67
CA ASN A 199 -11.30 6.36 -17.33
C ASN A 199 -12.05 5.07 -16.93
N GLN A 200 -13.29 4.89 -17.39
CA GLN A 200 -14.12 3.74 -16.99
C GLN A 200 -13.47 2.37 -17.27
N ARG A 201 -12.76 2.23 -18.40
CA ARG A 201 -12.08 0.98 -18.77
C ARG A 201 -10.87 0.72 -17.86
N GLU A 202 -10.04 1.75 -17.70
CA GLU A 202 -8.87 1.77 -16.83
C GLU A 202 -9.25 1.43 -15.39
N ALA A 203 -10.17 2.20 -14.80
CA ALA A 203 -10.64 2.00 -13.43
C ALA A 203 -11.24 0.60 -13.23
N GLY A 204 -11.98 0.08 -14.21
CA GLY A 204 -12.53 -1.27 -14.17
C GLY A 204 -11.45 -2.35 -14.14
N LEU A 205 -10.38 -2.18 -14.92
CA LEU A 205 -9.27 -3.13 -14.94
C LEU A 205 -8.44 -3.05 -13.64
N ALA A 206 -8.17 -1.84 -13.13
CA ALA A 206 -7.52 -1.66 -11.84
C ALA A 206 -8.34 -2.26 -10.67
N ALA A 207 -9.66 -2.12 -10.70
CA ALA A 207 -10.57 -2.73 -9.73
C ALA A 207 -10.47 -4.27 -9.74
N ASN A 208 -10.40 -4.89 -10.92
CA ASN A 208 -10.22 -6.33 -11.06
C ASN A 208 -8.87 -6.81 -10.52
N MET A 209 -7.79 -6.09 -10.82
CA MET A 209 -6.46 -6.41 -10.30
C MET A 209 -6.41 -6.32 -8.77
N LEU A 210 -6.99 -5.25 -8.19
CA LEU A 210 -7.04 -5.06 -6.75
C LEU A 210 -7.88 -6.16 -6.07
N LYS A 211 -8.99 -6.55 -6.68
CA LYS A 211 -9.84 -7.67 -6.20
C LYS A 211 -9.05 -8.98 -6.17
N ASN A 212 -8.25 -9.27 -7.19
CA ASN A 212 -7.40 -10.46 -7.22
C ASN A 212 -6.38 -10.44 -6.09
N MET A 213 -5.70 -9.31 -5.87
CA MET A 213 -4.75 -9.16 -4.76
C MET A 213 -5.37 -9.42 -3.38
N PHE A 214 -6.64 -9.05 -3.18
CA PHE A 214 -7.37 -9.26 -1.92
C PHE A 214 -7.86 -10.71 -1.75
N THR A 215 -8.11 -11.42 -2.86
CA THR A 215 -8.64 -12.79 -2.88
C THR A 215 -7.53 -13.82 -2.73
N GLU A 216 -6.33 -13.53 -3.23
CA GLU A 216 -5.13 -14.38 -3.10
C GLU A 216 -4.60 -14.51 -1.66
N ILE A 217 -5.22 -13.83 -0.68
CA ILE A 217 -4.89 -13.88 0.75
C ILE A 217 -5.83 -14.86 1.45
#